data_AF-A0A6G2V5A2-F1
#
_entry.id   AF-A0A6G2V5A2-F1
#
_cell.length_a   1.000
_cell.length_b   1.000
_cell.length_c   1.000
_cell.angle_alpha   90.00
_cell.angle_beta   90.00
_cell.angle_gamma   90.00
#
_symmetry.space_group_name_H-M   'P 1'
#
loop_
_entity.id
_entity.type
_entity.pdbx_description
1 polymer ?
#
loop_
_entity_poly.entity_id
_entity_poly.type
_entity_poly.pdbx_seq_one_letter_code
_entity_poly.pdbx_strand_id
1 'polypeptide(L)'
;MSTAPPPQDADDSRLLRCAAVFLPGTPPRRGHVAFWDPLDAPLPGAEGARSEEITVVRPYGAGGEVRPQAVPALLLTVADAL
;
A
#
# COMPACT_ATOMS: atom_id res chain seq x y z
N MET A 1 -11.63 14.90 -29.58
CA MET A 1 -11.82 15.13 -28.13
C MET A 1 -11.26 13.91 -27.42
N SER A 2 -10.09 14.06 -26.79
CA SER A 2 -9.42 12.95 -26.10
C SER A 2 -10.18 12.68 -24.80
N THR A 3 -10.73 11.47 -24.68
CA THR A 3 -11.33 10.99 -23.44
C THR A 3 -10.24 10.93 -22.38
N ALA A 4 -10.45 11.59 -21.23
CA ALA A 4 -9.55 11.48 -20.10
C ALA A 4 -9.45 10.00 -19.70
N PRO A 5 -8.25 9.48 -19.40
CA PRO A 5 -8.16 8.14 -18.86
C PRO A 5 -8.93 8.06 -17.52
N PRO A 6 -9.57 6.92 -17.23
CA PRO A 6 -10.45 6.75 -16.07
C PRO A 6 -9.70 6.92 -14.73
N PRO A 7 -10.40 6.91 -13.58
CA PRO A 7 -9.85 6.97 -12.22
C PRO A 7 -8.59 6.14 -11.92
N GLN A 8 -8.32 5.11 -12.72
CA GLN A 8 -7.12 4.27 -12.64
C GLN A 8 -5.81 5.07 -12.57
N ASP A 9 -5.58 6.02 -13.48
CA ASP A 9 -4.34 6.82 -13.47
C ASP A 9 -4.18 7.66 -12.19
N ALA A 10 -5.29 8.09 -11.60
CA ALA A 10 -5.29 8.86 -10.36
C ALA A 10 -5.02 7.96 -9.15
N ASP A 11 -5.55 6.75 -9.14
CA ASP A 11 -5.30 5.76 -8.09
C ASP A 11 -3.85 5.23 -8.17
N ASP A 12 -3.33 4.97 -9.36
CA ASP A 12 -1.92 4.62 -9.60
C ASP A 12 -0.99 5.75 -9.11
N SER A 13 -1.30 7.01 -9.45
CA SER A 13 -0.55 8.18 -8.98
C SER A 13 -0.55 8.33 -7.45
N ARG A 14 -1.60 7.86 -6.77
CA ARG A 14 -1.68 7.85 -5.29
C ARG A 14 -0.90 6.69 -4.70
N LEU A 15 -0.91 5.51 -5.33
CA LEU A 15 -0.09 4.37 -4.93
C LEU A 15 1.41 4.67 -5.02
N LEU A 16 1.84 5.47 -6.01
CA LEU A 16 3.23 5.94 -6.12
C LEU A 16 3.72 6.79 -4.93
N ARG A 17 2.82 7.33 -4.11
CA ARG A 17 3.16 8.08 -2.89
C ARG A 17 3.17 7.19 -1.63
N CYS A 18 2.56 6.01 -1.72
CA CYS A 18 2.49 5.07 -0.62
C CYS A 18 3.83 4.35 -0.45
N ALA A 19 4.14 3.96 0.78
CA ALA A 19 5.21 3.01 1.03
C ALA A 19 4.75 1.60 0.64
N ALA A 20 5.64 0.82 0.02
CA ALA A 20 5.36 -0.53 -0.43
C ALA A 20 6.26 -1.56 0.28
N VAL A 21 5.67 -2.68 0.69
CA VAL A 21 6.41 -3.81 1.28
C VAL A 21 5.92 -5.13 0.69
N PHE A 22 6.86 -6.02 0.37
CA PHE A 22 6.53 -7.37 -0.07
C PHE A 22 6.20 -8.27 1.13
N LEU A 23 5.03 -8.89 1.10
CA LEU A 23 4.57 -9.87 2.06
C LEU A 23 4.71 -11.28 1.47
N PRO A 24 5.60 -12.13 2.00
CA PRO A 24 5.81 -13.47 1.46
C PRO A 24 4.57 -14.35 1.68
N GLY A 25 4.15 -15.05 0.61
CA GLY A 25 3.05 -16.01 0.65
C GLY A 25 3.54 -17.45 0.61
N THR A 26 2.65 -18.39 0.93
CA THR A 26 2.88 -19.84 0.75
C THR A 26 1.84 -20.43 -0.21
N PRO A 27 2.25 -20.96 -1.39
CA PRO A 27 3.61 -20.94 -1.97
C PRO A 27 4.10 -19.52 -2.31
N PRO A 28 5.41 -19.31 -2.58
CA PRO A 28 5.99 -17.98 -2.80
C PRO A 28 5.27 -17.08 -3.82
N ARG A 29 4.69 -17.67 -4.88
CA ARG A 29 3.89 -16.95 -5.89
C ARG A 29 2.57 -16.34 -5.36
N ARG A 30 2.14 -16.71 -4.15
CA ARG A 30 0.99 -16.10 -3.45
C ARG A 30 1.41 -14.93 -2.55
N GLY A 31 2.62 -14.40 -2.73
CA GLY A 31 3.02 -13.16 -2.08
C GLY A 31 2.18 -11.97 -2.57
N HIS A 32 2.15 -10.93 -1.75
CA HIS A 32 1.42 -9.70 -2.01
C HIS A 32 2.35 -8.49 -1.85
N VAL A 33 2.01 -7.39 -2.48
CA VAL A 33 2.61 -6.08 -2.21
C VAL A 33 1.59 -5.28 -1.39
N ALA A 34 1.98 -4.86 -0.19
CA ALA A 34 1.16 -4.05 0.68
C ALA A 34 1.58 -2.58 0.56
N PHE A 35 0.64 -1.73 0.12
CA PHE A 35 0.79 -0.28 0.03
C PHE A 35 0.14 0.39 1.23
N TRP A 36 0.88 1.23 1.95
CA TRP A 36 0.36 2.00 3.08
C TRP A 36 0.83 3.45 3.00
N ASP A 37 0.03 4.37 3.52
CA ASP A 37 0.38 5.80 3.50
C ASP A 37 1.12 6.19 4.79
N PRO A 38 2.35 6.74 4.71
CA PRO A 38 3.09 7.11 5.92
C PRO A 38 2.55 8.28 6.72
N LEU A 39 1.63 9.04 6.13
CA LEU A 39 0.89 10.13 6.77
C LEU A 39 -0.52 9.69 7.18
N ASP A 40 -0.81 8.38 7.10
CA ASP A 40 -2.10 7.76 7.40
C ASP A 40 -3.27 8.37 6.59
N ALA A 41 -2.97 8.84 5.38
CA ALA A 41 -3.99 9.32 4.45
C ALA A 41 -4.86 8.15 3.91
N PRO A 42 -6.11 8.41 3.50
CA PRO A 42 -6.96 7.39 2.91
C PRO A 42 -6.33 6.76 1.68
N LEU A 43 -6.25 5.43 1.67
CA LEU A 43 -5.73 4.67 0.54
C LEU A 43 -6.71 4.73 -0.66
N PRO A 44 -6.19 4.77 -1.90
CA PRO A 44 -7.03 4.65 -3.09
C PRO A 44 -7.69 3.27 -3.13
N GLY A 45 -8.93 3.20 -3.63
CA GLY A 45 -9.59 1.92 -3.87
C GLY A 45 -9.12 1.37 -5.21
N ALA A 46 -8.21 0.40 -5.21
CA ALA A 46 -7.80 -0.28 -6.44
C ALA A 46 -8.64 -1.53 -6.68
N GLU A 47 -9.07 -1.74 -7.93
CA GLU A 47 -9.78 -2.96 -8.33
C GLU A 47 -8.92 -4.20 -8.07
N GLY A 48 -9.50 -5.23 -7.45
CA GLY A 48 -8.78 -6.46 -7.08
C GLY A 48 -7.95 -6.36 -5.80
N ALA A 49 -7.83 -5.17 -5.21
CA ALA A 49 -7.09 -4.97 -3.99
C ALA A 49 -7.90 -5.32 -2.73
N ARG A 50 -7.18 -5.72 -1.68
CA ARG A 50 -7.76 -6.01 -0.37
C ARG A 50 -7.22 -5.06 0.68
N SER A 51 -8.10 -4.47 1.47
CA SER A 51 -7.68 -3.69 2.63
C SER A 51 -7.44 -4.61 3.82
N GLU A 52 -6.21 -4.62 4.35
CA GLU A 52 -5.83 -5.35 5.55
C GLU A 52 -4.99 -4.46 6.47
N GLU A 53 -4.88 -4.84 7.74
CA GLU A 53 -4.01 -4.13 8.68
C GLU A 53 -2.64 -4.83 8.75
N ILE A 54 -1.56 -4.06 8.57
CA ILE A 54 -0.20 -4.55 8.71
C ILE A 54 0.49 -3.84 9.87
N THR A 55 1.46 -4.52 10.50
CA THR A 55 2.31 -3.89 11.51
C THR A 55 3.59 -3.38 10.86
N VAL A 56 3.86 -2.08 11.01
CA VAL A 56 5.09 -1.43 10.56
C VAL A 56 5.82 -0.81 11.73
N VAL A 57 7.16 -0.76 11.64
CA VAL A 57 7.99 -0.08 12.65
C VAL A 57 8.23 1.34 12.18
N ARG A 58 7.71 2.33 12.94
CA ARG A 58 7.80 3.76 12.61
C ARG A 58 8.51 4.53 13.72
N PRO A 59 9.15 5.67 13.40
CA PRO A 59 9.63 6.61 14.41
C PRO A 59 8.48 7.07 15.33
N TYR A 60 8.77 7.16 16.61
CA TYR A 60 7.84 7.58 17.65
C TYR A 60 8.46 8.72 18.45
N GLY A 61 7.79 9.88 18.40
CA GLY A 61 8.28 11.10 19.06
C GLY A 61 9.54 11.68 18.42
N ALA A 62 10.06 12.76 19.01
CA ALA A 62 11.22 13.49 18.49
C ALA A 62 12.58 12.83 18.79
N GLY A 63 12.60 11.79 19.64
CA GLY A 63 13.82 11.18 20.17
C GLY A 63 14.41 10.04 19.34
N GLY A 64 13.84 9.73 18.16
CA GLY A 64 14.30 8.61 17.32
C GLY A 64 13.96 7.22 17.86
N GLU A 65 13.12 7.12 18.90
CA GLU A 65 12.53 5.84 19.31
C GLU A 65 11.69 5.28 18.16
N VAL A 66 11.58 3.96 18.05
CA VAL A 66 10.70 3.32 17.07
C VAL A 66 9.68 2.44 17.76
N ARG A 67 8.44 2.43 17.27
CA ARG A 67 7.38 1.58 17.80
C ARG A 67 6.65 0.83 16.69
N PRO A 68 6.21 -0.42 16.96
CA PRO A 68 5.30 -1.11 16.06
C PRO A 68 3.95 -0.40 16.08
N GLN A 69 3.42 -0.11 14.89
CA GLN A 69 2.11 0.49 14.70
C GLN A 69 1.33 -0.31 13.66
N ALA A 70 0.07 -0.60 13.98
CA ALA A 70 -0.86 -1.21 13.06
C ALA A 70 -1.41 -0.12 12.12
N VAL A 71 -1.32 -0.35 10.81
CA VAL A 71 -1.68 0.63 9.78
C VAL A 71 -2.52 -0.05 8.71
N PRO A 72 -3.51 0.66 8.13
CA PRO A 72 -4.23 0.15 6.99
C PRO A 72 -3.28 0.03 5.80
N ALA A 73 -3.37 -1.07 5.07
CA ALA A 73 -2.64 -1.31 3.85
C ALA A 73 -3.55 -1.89 2.77
N LEU A 74 -3.23 -1.54 1.53
CA LEU A 74 -3.84 -2.05 0.33
C LEU A 74 -2.96 -3.16 -0.22
N LEU A 75 -3.46 -4.40 -0.22
CA LEU A 75 -2.75 -5.58 -0.69
C LEU A 75 -3.13 -5.87 -2.13
N LEU A 76 -2.14 -5.88 -3.00
CA LEU A 76 -2.22 -6.32 -4.38
C LEU A 76 -1.43 -7.61 -4.56
N THR A 77 -1.83 -8.45 -5.51
CA THR A 77 -0.94 -9.53 -5.95
C THR A 77 0.31 -8.91 -6.58
N VAL A 78 1.43 -9.65 -6.62
CA VAL A 78 2.63 -9.16 -7.31
C VAL A 78 2.34 -8.84 -8.78
N ALA A 79 1.40 -9.54 -9.42
CA ALA A 79 1.04 -9.29 -10.82
C ALA A 79 0.25 -7.99 -11.00
N ASP A 80 -0.62 -7.63 -10.05
CA ASP A 80 -1.44 -6.41 -10.13
C ASP A 80 -0.67 -5.16 -9.66
N ALA A 81 0.50 -5.33 -9.05
CA ALA A 81 1.35 -4.27 -8.52
C ALA A 81 2.46 -3.80 -9.48
N LEU A 82 2.54 -4.39 -10.69
CA LEU A 82 3.59 -4.16 -11.70
C LEU A 82 2.98 -3.73 -13.03
#